data_AF-A0A2V5LZR3-F1
#
_entry.id   AF-A0A2V5LZR3-F1
#
_cell.length_a   1.000
_cell.length_b   1.000
_cell.length_c   1.000
_cell.angle_alpha   90.00
_cell.angle_beta   90.00
_cell.angle_gamma   90.00
#
_symmetry.space_group_name_H-M   'P 1'
#
loop_
_entity.id
_entity.type
_entity.pdbx_description
1 polymer ?
#
loop_
_entity_poly.entity_id
_entity_poly.type
_entity_poly.pdbx_seq_one_letter_code
_entity_poly.pdbx_strand_id
1 'polypeptide(L)'
;MKMCAISICFTFVFGVASHAPARETIRRGDVVVVPVHGEVAPSLLAFLRRAVKTAESNDASAIVFDMNTYGGRLDTATEVVSAFNQIKIPTYTFINTNAGSAGALIVIATQHIYMAPVSAIGAAAPILSTGE
;
A
#
# COMPACT_ATOMS: atom_id res chain seq x y z
N MET A 1 61.10 -9.57 41.25
CA MET A 1 60.41 -10.68 40.55
C MET A 1 58.91 -10.39 40.55
N LYS A 2 58.31 -10.31 39.35
CA LYS A 2 56.90 -10.61 38.97
C LYS A 2 55.78 -10.01 39.85
N MET A 3 55.12 -8.94 39.40
CA MET A 3 53.84 -8.95 38.64
C MET A 3 52.64 -9.46 39.45
N CYS A 4 51.64 -8.58 39.67
CA CYS A 4 50.26 -8.80 39.19
C CYS A 4 49.42 -7.52 39.42
N ALA A 5 49.20 -6.78 38.34
CA ALA A 5 48.29 -5.65 38.28
C ALA A 5 46.84 -6.17 38.25
N ILE A 6 46.00 -5.70 39.17
CA ILE A 6 44.56 -5.94 39.15
C ILE A 6 43.95 -4.82 38.30
N SER A 7 43.81 -5.12 37.01
CA SER A 7 43.10 -4.28 36.04
C SER A 7 41.60 -4.53 36.20
N ILE A 8 40.88 -3.59 36.81
CA ILE A 8 39.41 -3.58 36.82
C ILE A 8 38.95 -3.24 35.40
N CYS A 9 38.57 -4.27 34.67
CA CYS A 9 38.01 -4.17 33.32
C CYS A 9 36.60 -3.56 33.43
N PHE A 10 36.46 -2.28 33.12
CA PHE A 10 35.17 -1.61 32.98
C PHE A 10 34.57 -2.09 31.66
N THR A 11 33.75 -3.14 31.73
CA THR A 11 33.10 -3.74 30.56
C THR A 11 32.14 -2.72 29.95
N PHE A 12 32.61 -2.05 28.89
CA PHE A 12 31.80 -1.16 28.08
C PHE A 12 30.80 -2.03 27.29
N VAL A 13 29.60 -2.21 27.85
CA VAL A 13 28.47 -2.80 27.15
C VAL A 13 28.09 -1.83 26.03
N PHE A 14 28.64 -2.04 24.84
CA PHE A 14 28.21 -1.37 23.62
C PHE A 14 26.75 -1.75 23.39
N GLY A 15 25.85 -0.78 23.64
CA GLY A 15 24.44 -0.89 23.33
C GLY A 15 24.27 -1.21 21.86
N VAL A 16 23.70 -2.38 21.58
CA VAL A 16 23.25 -2.75 20.24
C VAL A 16 22.06 -1.85 19.93
N ALA A 17 22.32 -0.76 19.19
CA ALA A 17 21.26 0.11 18.69
C ALA A 17 20.47 -0.68 17.63
N SER A 18 19.36 -1.27 18.06
CA SER A 18 18.36 -1.90 17.21
C SER A 18 17.93 -0.90 16.14
N HIS A 19 18.40 -1.09 14.91
CA HIS A 19 17.92 -0.35 13.76
C HIS A 19 16.52 -0.86 13.44
N ALA A 20 15.51 -0.27 14.08
CA ALA A 20 14.15 -0.38 13.59
C ALA A 20 14.12 0.23 12.17
N PRO A 21 13.47 -0.41 11.19
CA PRO A 21 13.33 0.18 9.87
C PRO A 21 12.69 1.56 10.04
N ALA A 22 13.42 2.59 9.64
CA ALA A 22 12.92 3.95 9.72
C ALA A 22 11.66 4.03 8.85
N ARG A 23 10.52 4.31 9.48
CA ARG A 23 9.28 4.58 8.77
C ARG A 23 9.54 5.80 7.90
N GLU A 24 9.54 5.61 6.59
CA GLU A 24 9.76 6.70 5.65
C GLU A 24 8.62 7.72 5.80
N THR A 25 8.98 8.94 6.15
CA THR A 25 8.03 10.05 6.33
C THR A 25 7.70 10.62 4.97
N ILE A 26 6.42 10.70 4.62
CA ILE A 26 5.95 11.36 3.40
C ILE A 26 6.22 12.86 3.52
N ARG A 27 6.95 13.41 2.55
CA ARG A 27 7.26 14.83 2.42
C ARG A 27 6.42 15.45 1.30
N ARG A 28 6.28 16.78 1.37
CA ARG A 28 5.64 17.57 0.30
C ARG A 28 6.31 17.29 -1.04
N GLY A 29 5.51 16.99 -2.05
CA GLY A 29 5.96 16.70 -3.40
C GLY A 29 6.31 15.23 -3.66
N ASP A 30 6.34 14.37 -2.63
CA ASP A 30 6.59 12.94 -2.81
C ASP A 30 5.48 12.27 -3.63
N VAL A 31 5.85 11.22 -4.36
CA VAL A 31 4.91 10.30 -5.00
C VAL A 31 4.74 9.10 -4.07
N VAL A 32 3.51 8.85 -3.63
CA VAL A 32 3.22 7.81 -2.63
C VAL A 32 2.77 6.54 -3.34
N VAL A 33 3.50 5.45 -3.15
CA VAL A 33 3.10 4.13 -3.67
C VAL A 33 2.28 3.39 -2.60
N VAL A 34 1.06 2.99 -2.96
CA VAL A 34 0.11 2.33 -2.07
C VAL A 34 -0.25 0.95 -2.63
N PRO A 35 0.06 -0.15 -1.94
CA PRO A 35 -0.27 -1.49 -2.43
C PRO A 35 -1.78 -1.75 -2.34
N VAL A 36 -2.34 -2.24 -3.44
CA VAL A 36 -3.70 -2.80 -3.54
C VAL A 36 -3.55 -4.28 -3.87
N HIS A 37 -3.09 -5.04 -2.87
CA HIS A 37 -2.70 -6.44 -3.03
C HIS A 37 -3.66 -7.38 -2.30
N GLY A 38 -3.88 -8.55 -2.89
CA GLY A 38 -4.70 -9.61 -2.30
C GLY A 38 -6.20 -9.33 -2.41
N GLU A 39 -6.97 -9.85 -1.47
CA GLU A 39 -8.43 -9.77 -1.50
C GLU A 39 -8.94 -8.35 -1.22
N VAL A 40 -9.94 -7.92 -1.99
CA VAL A 40 -10.70 -6.69 -1.73
C VAL A 40 -11.65 -6.92 -0.55
N ALA A 41 -11.12 -6.71 0.65
CA ALA A 41 -11.81 -6.88 1.92
C ALA A 41 -11.91 -5.56 2.71
N PRO A 42 -12.81 -5.45 3.71
CA PRO A 42 -12.98 -4.21 4.49
C PRO A 42 -11.70 -3.68 5.16
N SER A 43 -10.76 -4.57 5.50
CA SER A 43 -9.44 -4.23 6.03
C SER A 43 -8.60 -3.43 5.02
N LEU A 44 -8.63 -3.83 3.74
CA LEU A 44 -7.95 -3.12 2.65
C LEU A 44 -8.56 -1.73 2.46
N LEU A 45 -9.89 -1.61 2.47
CA LEU A 45 -10.56 -0.32 2.41
C LEU A 45 -10.12 0.63 3.55
N ALA A 46 -10.08 0.14 4.78
CA ALA A 46 -9.64 0.93 5.92
C ALA A 46 -8.17 1.38 5.76
N PHE A 47 -7.31 0.52 5.22
CA PHE A 47 -5.93 0.86 4.87
C PHE A 47 -5.85 1.94 3.80
N LEU A 48 -6.57 1.78 2.69
CA LEU A 48 -6.56 2.72 1.57
C LEU A 48 -7.04 4.11 1.98
N ARG A 49 -8.12 4.20 2.78
CA ARG A 49 -8.60 5.49 3.33
C ARG A 49 -7.52 6.20 4.16
N ARG A 50 -6.76 5.46 4.98
CA ARG A 50 -5.65 6.03 5.76
C ARG A 50 -4.48 6.46 4.87
N ALA A 51 -4.11 5.64 3.89
CA ALA A 51 -3.01 5.93 2.98
C ALA A 51 -3.29 7.19 2.16
N VAL A 52 -4.48 7.28 1.55
CA VAL A 52 -4.96 8.45 0.81
C VAL A 52 -4.95 9.69 1.70
N LYS A 53 -5.59 9.63 2.87
CA LYS A 53 -5.63 10.77 3.80
C LYS A 53 -4.23 11.24 4.18
N THR A 54 -3.31 10.31 4.41
CA THR A 54 -1.94 10.63 4.79
C THR A 54 -1.17 11.26 3.63
N ALA A 55 -1.33 10.76 2.40
CA ALA A 55 -0.72 11.36 1.22
C ALA A 55 -1.22 12.80 0.99
N GLU A 56 -2.53 13.02 1.05
CA GLU A 56 -3.11 14.36 0.88
C GLU A 56 -2.70 15.32 1.99
N SER A 57 -2.70 14.87 3.26
CA SER A 57 -2.35 15.71 4.41
C SER A 57 -0.88 16.13 4.43
N ASN A 58 -0.02 15.42 3.69
CA ASN A 58 1.41 15.74 3.57
C ASN A 58 1.75 16.41 2.23
N ASP A 59 0.74 16.89 1.47
CA ASP A 59 0.92 17.54 0.17
C ASP A 59 1.75 16.68 -0.82
N ALA A 60 1.48 15.37 -0.86
CA ALA A 60 2.04 14.48 -1.87
C ALA A 60 1.66 14.98 -3.28
N SER A 61 2.55 14.79 -4.25
CA SER A 61 2.31 15.22 -5.64
C SER A 61 1.39 14.26 -6.39
N ALA A 62 1.37 12.97 -6.01
CA ALA A 62 0.54 11.94 -6.62
C ALA A 62 0.44 10.68 -5.73
N ILE A 63 -0.53 9.82 -6.04
CA ILE A 63 -0.65 8.46 -5.49
C ILE A 63 -0.53 7.45 -6.63
N VAL A 64 0.33 6.45 -6.46
CA VAL A 64 0.42 5.27 -7.34
C VAL A 64 -0.11 4.06 -6.59
N PHE A 65 -1.24 3.52 -7.03
CA PHE A 65 -1.78 2.26 -6.55
C PHE A 65 -1.10 1.10 -7.27
N ASP A 66 -0.24 0.36 -6.58
CA ASP A 66 0.38 -0.87 -7.08
C ASP A 66 -0.61 -2.02 -6.93
N MET A 67 -1.20 -2.46 -8.03
CA MET A 67 -2.34 -3.36 -8.03
C MET A 67 -1.99 -4.80 -8.38
N ASN A 68 -2.41 -5.70 -7.50
CA ASN A 68 -2.35 -7.14 -7.66
C ASN A 68 -3.50 -7.80 -6.88
N THR A 69 -4.65 -7.95 -7.52
CA THR A 69 -5.83 -8.56 -6.89
C THR A 69 -6.61 -9.42 -7.89
N TYR A 70 -7.16 -10.53 -7.39
CA TYR A 70 -8.16 -11.33 -8.11
C TYR A 70 -9.60 -10.88 -7.82
N GLY A 71 -9.80 -9.92 -6.91
CA GLY A 71 -11.09 -9.40 -6.53
C GLY A 71 -11.39 -9.58 -5.05
N GLY A 72 -12.69 -9.63 -4.72
CA GLY A 72 -13.20 -9.69 -3.36
C GLY A 72 -14.64 -9.20 -3.32
N ARG A 73 -15.02 -8.53 -2.24
CA ARG A 73 -16.42 -8.15 -2.00
C ARG A 73 -16.83 -6.92 -2.84
N LEU A 74 -17.98 -7.02 -3.52
CA LEU A 74 -18.50 -5.95 -4.39
C LEU A 74 -18.85 -4.66 -3.63
N ASP A 75 -19.43 -4.78 -2.44
CA ASP A 75 -19.75 -3.63 -1.59
C ASP A 75 -18.47 -2.90 -1.13
N THR A 76 -17.43 -3.66 -0.76
CA THR A 76 -16.11 -3.09 -0.43
C THR A 76 -15.51 -2.40 -1.64
N ALA A 77 -15.57 -3.01 -2.82
CA ALA A 77 -15.11 -2.39 -4.07
C ALA A 77 -15.83 -1.05 -4.33
N THR A 78 -17.14 -1.01 -4.13
CA THR A 78 -17.97 0.19 -4.31
C THR A 78 -17.60 1.30 -3.31
N GLU A 79 -17.29 0.93 -2.06
CA GLU A 79 -16.78 1.88 -1.07
C GLU A 79 -15.37 2.39 -1.39
N VAL A 80 -14.50 1.55 -1.95
CA VAL A 80 -13.17 1.97 -2.43
C VAL A 80 -13.32 2.95 -3.59
N VAL A 81 -14.14 2.63 -4.58
CA VAL A 81 -14.46 3.54 -5.71
C VAL A 81 -14.97 4.88 -5.19
N SER A 82 -15.91 4.87 -4.24
CA SER A 82 -16.45 6.08 -3.63
C SER A 82 -15.37 6.89 -2.90
N ALA A 83 -14.44 6.22 -2.22
CA ALA A 83 -13.31 6.88 -1.56
C ALA A 83 -12.31 7.46 -2.58
N PHE A 84 -12.05 6.75 -3.68
CA PHE A 84 -11.11 7.17 -4.72
C PHE A 84 -11.62 8.39 -5.50
N ASN A 85 -12.95 8.46 -5.75
CA ASN A 85 -13.58 9.61 -6.38
C ASN A 85 -13.47 10.92 -5.57
N GLN A 86 -13.09 10.85 -4.29
CA GLN A 86 -12.88 12.03 -3.44
C GLN A 86 -11.42 12.49 -3.36
N ILE A 87 -10.50 11.76 -4.01
CA ILE A 87 -9.08 12.09 -4.00
C ILE A 87 -8.83 13.37 -4.81
N LYS A 88 -8.05 14.29 -4.25
CA LYS A 88 -7.79 15.63 -4.82
C LYS A 88 -6.46 15.74 -5.56
N ILE A 89 -5.57 14.79 -5.34
CA ILE A 89 -4.25 14.72 -5.99
C ILE A 89 -4.27 13.68 -7.12
N PRO A 90 -3.40 13.82 -8.14
CA PRO A 90 -3.31 12.88 -9.25
C PRO A 90 -3.21 11.42 -8.81
N THR A 91 -4.04 10.56 -9.40
CA THR A 91 -4.07 9.11 -9.13
C THR A 91 -3.63 8.29 -10.33
N TYR A 92 -2.79 7.30 -10.05
CA TYR A 92 -2.25 6.36 -11.01
C TYR A 92 -2.50 4.95 -10.48
N THR A 93 -3.10 4.07 -11.27
CA THR A 93 -3.08 2.64 -10.98
C THR A 93 -2.06 1.96 -11.87
N PHE A 94 -1.11 1.27 -11.27
CA PHE A 94 -0.20 0.37 -11.96
C PHE A 94 -0.64 -1.07 -11.72
N ILE A 95 -1.16 -1.71 -12.76
CA ILE A 95 -1.56 -3.12 -12.74
C ILE A 95 -0.32 -3.96 -12.96
N ASN A 96 0.30 -4.35 -11.85
CA ASN A 96 1.55 -5.11 -11.82
C ASN A 96 1.34 -6.53 -12.35
N THR A 97 0.30 -7.21 -11.89
CA THR A 97 -0.02 -8.57 -12.33
C THR A 97 -1.49 -8.74 -12.67
N ASN A 98 -2.39 -8.35 -11.76
CA ASN A 98 -3.82 -8.53 -12.00
C ASN A 98 -4.68 -7.45 -11.34
N ALA A 99 -5.76 -7.08 -12.03
CA ALA A 99 -6.88 -6.32 -11.51
C ALA A 99 -8.18 -7.04 -11.90
N GLY A 100 -8.41 -8.20 -11.28
CA GLY A 100 -9.59 -9.04 -11.55
C GLY A 100 -10.81 -8.65 -10.72
N SER A 101 -12.00 -8.86 -11.27
CA SER A 101 -13.29 -8.72 -10.58
C SER A 101 -13.44 -7.35 -9.90
N ALA A 102 -13.57 -7.30 -8.57
CA ALA A 102 -13.60 -6.07 -7.80
C ALA A 102 -12.41 -5.13 -8.08
N GLY A 103 -11.23 -5.67 -8.39
CA GLY A 103 -10.06 -4.88 -8.80
C GLY A 103 -10.33 -4.06 -10.06
N ALA A 104 -10.94 -4.66 -11.08
CA ALA A 104 -11.29 -3.98 -12.32
C ALA A 104 -12.25 -2.80 -12.08
N LEU A 105 -13.19 -2.94 -11.13
CA LEU A 105 -14.09 -1.85 -10.75
C LEU A 105 -13.35 -0.70 -10.05
N ILE A 106 -12.40 -1.03 -9.17
CA ILE A 106 -11.58 -0.03 -8.45
C ILE A 106 -10.70 0.76 -9.43
N VAL A 107 -10.08 0.10 -10.40
CA VAL A 107 -9.18 0.73 -11.39
C VAL A 107 -9.86 1.90 -12.11
N ILE A 108 -11.15 1.74 -12.46
CA ILE A 108 -11.92 2.75 -13.21
C ILE A 108 -12.10 4.05 -12.40
N ALA A 109 -11.98 4.00 -11.06
CA ALA A 109 -12.04 5.17 -10.20
C ALA A 109 -10.74 5.99 -10.16
N THR A 110 -9.70 5.58 -10.89
CA THR A 110 -8.41 6.29 -10.95
C THR A 110 -8.22 7.01 -12.29
N GLN A 111 -7.48 8.12 -12.28
CA GLN A 111 -7.36 9.00 -13.45
C GLN A 111 -6.46 8.42 -14.54
N HIS A 112 -5.42 7.69 -14.15
CA HIS A 112 -4.48 7.09 -15.09
C HIS A 112 -4.27 5.62 -14.77
N ILE A 113 -4.29 4.79 -15.81
CA ILE A 113 -4.19 3.33 -15.68
C ILE A 113 -3.01 2.88 -16.55
N TYR A 114 -2.07 2.18 -15.92
CA TYR A 114 -0.89 1.61 -16.56
C TYR A 114 -0.82 0.12 -16.27
N MET A 115 -0.33 -0.66 -17.25
CA MET A 115 -0.25 -2.11 -17.15
C MET A 115 1.18 -2.57 -17.36
N ALA A 116 1.67 -3.45 -16.50
CA ALA A 116 2.88 -4.20 -16.77
C ALA A 116 2.67 -5.14 -17.98
N PRO A 117 3.74 -5.52 -18.71
CA PRO A 117 3.65 -6.60 -19.69
C PRO A 117 3.08 -7.88 -19.04
N VAL A 118 2.18 -8.57 -19.76
CA VAL A 118 1.56 -9.83 -19.32
C VAL A 118 0.69 -9.68 -18.06
N SER A 119 0.18 -8.48 -17.74
CA SER A 119 -0.84 -8.28 -16.71
C SER A 119 -2.27 -8.32 -17.27
N ALA A 120 -3.25 -8.47 -16.38
CA ALA A 120 -4.67 -8.58 -16.76
C ALA A 120 -5.56 -7.61 -15.98
N ILE A 121 -6.65 -7.19 -16.63
CA ILE A 121 -7.77 -6.43 -16.04
C ILE A 121 -9.08 -6.98 -16.63
N GLY A 122 -10.10 -7.16 -15.79
CA GLY A 122 -11.42 -7.61 -16.25
C GLY A 122 -12.06 -8.63 -15.31
N ALA A 123 -12.85 -9.56 -15.87
CA ALA A 123 -13.64 -10.55 -15.11
C ALA A 123 -14.54 -9.89 -14.05
N ALA A 124 -15.14 -8.74 -14.37
CA ALA A 124 -15.87 -7.87 -13.46
C ALA A 124 -17.35 -8.21 -13.27
N ALA A 125 -17.84 -9.28 -13.88
CA ALA A 125 -19.21 -9.73 -13.67
C ALA A 125 -19.38 -10.13 -12.19
N PRO A 126 -20.34 -9.55 -11.46
CA PRO A 126 -20.62 -9.96 -10.09
C PRO A 126 -21.17 -11.39 -10.09
N ILE A 127 -20.72 -12.18 -9.13
CA ILE A 127 -21.21 -13.54 -8.90
C ILE A 127 -21.73 -13.58 -7.47
N LEU A 128 -22.95 -14.09 -7.30
CA LEU A 128 -23.57 -14.30 -6.01
C LEU A 128 -22.91 -15.48 -5.28
N SER A 129 -23.15 -15.60 -3.98
CA SER A 129 -22.67 -16.76 -3.20
C SER A 129 -23.24 -18.09 -3.68
N THR A 130 -24.29 -18.06 -4.52
CA THR A 130 -24.89 -19.22 -5.20
C THR A 130 -24.13 -19.65 -6.45
N GLY A 131 -23.18 -18.85 -6.95
CA GLY A 131 -22.43 -19.12 -8.17
C GLY A 131 -23.11 -18.61 -9.46
N GLU A 132 -24.21 -17.87 -9.32
CA GLU A 132 -24.94 -17.19 -10.41
C GLU A 132 -24.51 -15.73 -10.57
#